data_AF-A0A0F2L270-F1
#
_entry.id   AF-A0A0F2L270-F1
#
_cell.length_a   1.000
_cell.length_b   1.000
_cell.length_c   1.000
_cell.angle_alpha   90.00
_cell.angle_beta   90.00
_cell.angle_gamma   90.00
#
_symmetry.space_group_name_H-M   'P 1'
#
loop_
_entity.id
_entity.type
_entity.pdbx_description
1 polymer ?
#
loop_
_entity_poly.entity_id
_entity_poly.type
_entity_poly.pdbx_seq_one_letter_code
_entity_poly.pdbx_strand_id
1 'polypeptide(L)' 'ARIGWEDQEIVGSTIKAVPNLGDPPHTIVIPGILNPVEIDYLVHVIGINNDLVLNHMKFVEEFTRRT' A
#
# COMPACT_ATOMS: atom_id res chain seq x y z
N ALA A 1 4.75 -1.40 10.80
CA ALA A 1 3.63 -1.34 11.74
C ALA A 1 3.89 -2.37 12.82
N ARG A 2 3.49 -2.10 14.05
CA ARG A 2 3.63 -3.02 15.18
C ARG A 2 2.62 -4.15 15.07
N ILE A 3 2.86 -5.10 14.18
CA ILE A 3 1.93 -6.20 13.91
C ILE A 3 1.67 -6.95 15.23
N GLY A 4 0.40 -7.05 15.63
CA GLY A 4 -0.02 -7.68 16.87
C GLY A 4 -0.15 -6.74 18.09
N TRP A 5 0.01 -5.43 17.91
CA TRP A 5 -0.23 -4.43 18.96
C TRP A 5 -1.60 -3.77 18.78
N GLU A 6 -2.17 -3.24 19.86
CA GLU A 6 -3.48 -2.58 19.84
C GLU A 6 -3.54 -1.35 18.92
N ASP A 7 -2.39 -0.72 18.69
CA ASP A 7 -2.22 0.46 17.85
C ASP A 7 -1.62 0.14 16.47
N GLN A 8 -1.77 -1.11 16.02
CA GLN A 8 -1.33 -1.50 14.68
C GLN A 8 -2.09 -0.69 13.62
N GLU A 9 -1.32 0.00 12.77
CA GLU A 9 -1.86 0.75 11.64
C GLU A 9 -1.23 0.30 10.32
N ILE A 10 -2.05 0.16 9.27
CA ILE A 10 -1.60 -0.07 7.89
C ILE A 10 -2.00 1.15 7.07
N VAL A 11 -1.00 1.82 6.51
CA VAL A 11 -1.20 3.04 5.71
C VAL A 11 -0.63 2.86 4.30
N GLY A 12 -1.36 3.35 3.30
CA GLY A 12 -0.90 3.42 1.91
C GLY A 12 -0.51 4.85 1.54
N SER A 13 0.66 5.04 0.94
CA SER A 13 1.10 6.35 0.47
C SER A 13 2.04 6.26 -0.73
N THR A 14 2.38 7.43 -1.28
CA THR A 14 3.46 7.56 -2.27
C THR A 14 4.76 8.00 -1.59
N ILE A 15 5.90 7.74 -2.21
CA ILE A 15 7.21 8.23 -1.74
C ILE A 15 7.29 9.76 -1.64
N LYS A 16 6.42 10.49 -2.36
CA LYS A 16 6.34 11.96 -2.32
C LYS A 16 5.52 12.48 -1.15
N ALA A 17 4.71 11.63 -0.53
CA ALA A 17 3.82 11.97 0.58
C ALA A 17 3.93 10.87 1.64
N VAL A 18 5.07 10.81 2.33
CA VAL A 18 5.30 9.85 3.41
C VAL A 18 4.42 10.25 4.61
N PRO A 19 3.52 9.38 5.09
CA PRO A 19 2.64 9.68 6.20
C PRO A 19 3.42 9.65 7.52
N ASN A 20 2.81 10.19 8.58
CA ASN A 20 3.30 9.91 9.92
C ASN A 20 3.13 8.41 10.21
N LEU A 21 4.23 7.73 10.56
CA LEU A 21 4.24 6.28 10.80
C LEU A 21 4.00 5.91 12.27
N GLY A 22 3.82 6.92 13.14
CA GLY A 22 3.70 6.73 14.58
C GLY A 22 5.02 6.31 15.21
N ASP A 23 4.91 5.58 16.32
CA ASP A 23 6.07 5.08 17.04
C ASP A 23 6.61 3.78 16.41
N PRO A 24 7.93 3.54 16.43
CA PRO A 24 8.54 2.35 15.85
C PRO A 24 8.17 1.05 16.60
N PRO A 25 8.39 -0.15 16.00
CA PRO A 25 8.98 -0.39 14.67
C PRO A 25 8.03 -0.27 13.46
N HIS A 26 8.62 0.09 12.31
CA HIS A 26 7.91 0.19 11.03
C HIS A 26 8.39 -0.86 10.01
N THR A 27 7.51 -1.19 9.07
CA THR A 27 7.77 -2.10 7.96
C THR A 27 7.20 -1.44 6.72
N ILE A 28 8.01 -1.35 5.68
CA ILE A 28 7.61 -0.77 4.39
C ILE A 28 7.47 -1.91 3.39
N VAL A 29 6.36 -1.92 2.66
CA VAL A 29 6.10 -2.87 1.57
C VAL A 29 5.91 -2.07 0.30
N ILE A 30 6.67 -2.42 -0.74
CA ILE A 30 6.47 -1.89 -2.09
C ILE A 30 5.85 -3.04 -2.91
N PRO A 31 4.53 -3.04 -3.12
CA PRO A 31 3.88 -4.13 -3.83
C PRO A 31 4.23 -4.12 -5.32
N GLY A 32 4.24 -5.31 -5.92
CA GLY A 32 4.27 -5.47 -7.37
C GLY A 32 2.86 -5.32 -7.96
N ILE A 33 2.51 -6.24 -8.87
CA ILE A 33 1.14 -6.39 -9.35
C ILE A 33 0.31 -6.99 -8.22
N LEU A 34 -0.77 -6.30 -7.85
CA LEU A 34 -1.74 -6.76 -6.86
C LEU A 34 -2.79 -7.63 -7.53
N ASN A 35 -3.12 -8.75 -6.91
CA ASN A 35 -4.27 -9.55 -7.31
C ASN A 35 -5.59 -8.89 -6.85
N PRO A 36 -6.75 -9.29 -7.41
CA PRO A 36 -8.03 -8.67 -7.07
C PRO A 36 -8.37 -8.69 -5.56
N VAL A 37 -8.02 -9.76 -4.85
CA VAL A 37 -8.30 -9.88 -3.41
C VAL A 37 -7.45 -8.92 -2.59
N GLU A 38 -6.20 -8.70 -2.98
CA GLU A 38 -5.32 -7.71 -2.34
C GLU A 38 -5.86 -6.29 -2.55
N ILE A 39 -6.36 -5.98 -3.74
CA ILE A 39 -6.99 -4.68 -4.04
C ILE A 39 -8.21 -4.47 -3.13
N ASP A 40 -9.12 -5.45 -3.08
CA ASP A 40 -10.33 -5.37 -2.27
C ASP A 40 -10.00 -5.19 -0.79
N TYR A 41 -9.00 -5.91 -0.27
CA TYR A 41 -8.56 -5.77 1.11
C TYR A 41 -8.00 -4.37 1.40
N LEU A 42 -7.10 -3.86 0.54
CA LEU A 42 -6.49 -2.54 0.72
C LEU A 42 -7.54 -1.42 0.65
N VAL A 43 -8.50 -1.50 -0.26
CA VAL A 43 -9.50 -0.45 -0.47
C VAL A 43 -10.64 -0.54 0.55
N HIS A 44 -11.20 -1.73 0.78
CA HIS A 44 -12.43 -1.88 1.56
C HIS A 44 -12.20 -2.22 3.03
N VAL A 45 -11.11 -2.90 3.37
CA VAL A 45 -10.81 -3.26 4.77
C VAL A 45 -9.89 -2.23 5.40
N ILE A 46 -8.81 -1.85 4.71
CA ILE A 46 -7.85 -0.86 5.21
C ILE A 46 -8.29 0.58 4.93
N GLY A 47 -9.10 0.82 3.88
CA GLY A 47 -9.56 2.16 3.53
C GLY A 47 -8.53 2.98 2.73
N ILE A 48 -7.60 2.32 2.05
CA ILE A 48 -6.65 3.02 1.16
C ILE A 48 -7.41 3.59 -0.03
N ASN A 49 -7.02 4.79 -0.45
CA ASN A 49 -7.60 5.47 -1.60
C ASN A 49 -7.50 4.60 -2.87
N ASN A 50 -8.65 4.29 -3.48
CA ASN A 50 -8.73 3.46 -4.68
C ASN A 50 -7.92 4.02 -5.86
N ASP A 51 -7.89 5.34 -6.04
CA ASP A 51 -7.11 5.97 -7.11
C ASP A 51 -5.61 5.74 -6.92
N LEU A 52 -5.14 5.71 -5.67
CA LEU A 52 -3.74 5.38 -5.36
C LEU A 52 -3.40 3.96 -5.81
N VAL A 53 -4.27 3.00 -5.49
CA VAL A 53 -4.09 1.59 -5.87
C VAL A 53 -4.12 1.41 -7.39
N LEU A 54 -5.10 2.01 -8.07
CA LEU A 54 -5.22 1.94 -9.53
C LEU A 54 -4.04 2.59 -10.25
N ASN A 55 -3.55 3.72 -9.75
CA ASN A 55 -2.38 4.39 -10.32
C ASN A 55 -1.09 3.56 -10.12
N HIS A 56 -0.94 2.91 -8.97
CA HIS A 56 0.15 1.96 -8.73
C HIS A 56 0.09 0.78 -9.70
N MET A 57 -1.07 0.15 -9.87
CA MET A 57 -1.26 -0.97 -10.80
C MET A 57 -0.89 -0.60 -12.23
N LYS A 58 -1.38 0.55 -12.73
CA LYS A 58 -1.02 1.06 -14.07
C LYS A 58 0.49 1.25 -14.22
N PHE A 59 1.13 1.86 -13.22
CA PHE A 59 2.58 2.09 -13.23
C PHE A 59 3.36 0.78 -13.29
N VAL A 60 3.01 -0.21 -12.46
CA VAL A 60 3.70 -1.51 -12.44
C VAL A 60 3.48 -2.26 -13.75
N GLU A 61 2.25 -2.31 -14.28
CA GLU A 61 1.96 -2.96 -15.56
C GLU A 61 2.70 -2.31 -16.74
N GLU A 62 2.83 -0.98 -16.76
CA GLU A 62 3.64 -0.29 -17.76
C GLU A 62 5.13 -0.60 -17.61
N PHE A 63 5.62 -0.68 -16.37
CA PHE A 63 7.01 -1.00 -16.09
C PHE A 63 7.35 -2.44 -16.51
N THR A 64 6.53 -3.42 -16.12
CA THR A 64 6.74 -4.85 -16.43
C THR A 64 6.60 -5.15 -17.92
N ARG A 65 5.81 -4.39 -18.67
CA ARG A 65 5.72 -4.56 -20.14
C ARG A 65 6.95 -4.07 -20.90
N ARG A 66 7.78 -3.22 -20.29
CA ARG A 66 8.98 -2.64 -20.91
C ARG A 66 10.25 -3.45 -20.65
N THR A 67 10.21 -4.39 -19.70
CA THR A 67 11.30 -5.29 -19.33
C THR A 67 11.13 -6.65 -19.99
#